data_AF-A0A0R0KH45-F1
#
_entry.id   AF-A0A0R0KH45-F1
#
_cell.length_a   1.000
_cell.length_b   1.000
_cell.length_c   1.000
_cell.angle_alpha   90.00
_cell.angle_beta   90.00
_cell.angle_gamma   90.00
#
_symmetry.space_group_name_H-M   'P 1'
#
loop_
_entity.id
_entity.type
_entity.pdbx_description
1 polymer ?
#
loop_
_entity_poly.entity_id
_entity_poly.type
_entity_poly.pdbx_seq_one_letter_code
_entity_poly.pdbx_strand_id
1 'polypeptide(L)' 'MPLGLILGIGRAFRRKRPSSLDILSSKRAPRGYYKGKNCKPTGFHTRKGGYVVMQEKLPNYVVPDLTDFKSHYS' A
#
# COMPACT_ATOMS: atom_id res chain seq x y z
N MET A 1 45.09 3.46 11.66
CA MET A 1 43.92 4.24 11.20
C MET A 1 43.32 3.84 9.83
N PRO A 2 44.07 3.40 8.80
CA PRO A 2 43.45 3.07 7.50
C PRO A 2 42.68 1.74 7.50
N LEU A 3 43.17 0.75 8.24
CA LEU A 3 42.57 -0.59 8.29
C LEU A 3 41.15 -0.60 8.89
N GLY A 4 40.90 0.22 9.92
CA GLY A 4 39.58 0.35 10.54
C GLY A 4 38.55 0.99 9.60
N LEU A 5 39.00 1.91 8.74
CA LEU A 5 38.18 2.57 7.72
C LEU A 5 37.80 1.59 6.60
N ILE A 6 38.78 0.82 6.11
CA ILE A 6 38.57 -0.23 5.10
C ILE A 6 37.62 -1.32 5.64
N LEU A 7 37.83 -1.77 6.88
CA LEU A 7 36.96 -2.75 7.54
C LEU A 7 35.55 -2.22 7.82
N GLY A 8 35.40 -0.92 8.15
CA GLY A 8 34.11 -0.26 8.33
C GLY A 8 33.31 -0.20 7.03
N ILE A 9 33.97 0.22 5.94
CA ILE A 9 33.39 0.27 4.60
C ILE A 9 32.99 -1.14 4.12
N GLY A 10 33.87 -2.13 4.29
CA GLY A 10 33.58 -3.53 3.92
C GLY A 10 32.39 -4.14 4.68
N ARG A 11 32.14 -3.71 5.92
CA ARG A 11 30.95 -4.12 6.69
C ARG A 11 29.68 -3.38 6.27
N ALA A 12 29.78 -2.10 5.89
CA ALA A 12 28.64 -1.31 5.43
C ALA A 12 28.05 -1.84 4.10
N PHE A 13 28.92 -2.33 3.20
CA PHE A 13 28.50 -2.96 1.94
C PHE A 13 28.09 -4.43 2.07
N ARG A 14 28.08 -5.00 3.28
CA ARG A 14 27.61 -6.37 3.49
C ARG A 14 26.12 -6.44 3.17
N ARG A 15 25.74 -7.35 2.26
CA ARG A 15 24.33 -7.65 1.96
C ARG A 15 23.58 -7.99 3.25
N LYS A 16 22.53 -7.22 3.55
CA LYS A 16 21.66 -7.47 4.70
C LYS A 16 20.97 -8.83 4.56
N ARG A 17 20.71 -9.49 5.69
CA ARG A 17 19.96 -10.76 5.68
C ARG A 17 18.55 -10.50 5.13
N PRO A 18 17.97 -11.38 4.29
CA PRO A 18 16.63 -11.18 3.74
C PRO A 18 15.56 -10.95 4.81
N SER A 19 15.68 -11.62 5.97
CA SER A 19 14.78 -11.48 7.12
C SER A 19 14.87 -10.13 7.83
N SER A 20 15.94 -9.36 7.63
CA SER A 20 16.12 -8.02 8.18
C SER A 20 15.65 -6.91 7.24
N LEU A 21 15.17 -7.27 6.06
CA LEU A 21 14.61 -6.31 5.11
C LEU A 21 13.13 -6.10 5.41
N ASP A 22 12.70 -4.84 5.33
CA ASP A 22 11.29 -4.50 5.40
C ASP A 22 10.49 -5.19 4.29
N ILE A 23 9.25 -5.53 4.60
CA ILE A 23 8.31 -6.06 3.61
C ILE A 23 8.15 -5.07 2.46
N LEU A 24 8.38 -5.56 1.24
CA LEU A 24 8.18 -4.76 0.03
C LEU A 24 6.74 -4.27 -0.07
N SER A 25 6.61 -2.99 -0.43
CA SER A 25 5.35 -2.33 -0.72
C SER A 25 5.34 -1.86 -2.16
N SER A 26 4.16 -1.57 -2.70
CA SER A 26 3.99 -1.05 -4.06
C SER A 26 4.77 0.25 -4.36
N LYS A 27 5.29 0.94 -3.35
CA LYS A 27 6.08 2.18 -3.49
C LYS A 27 7.59 1.99 -3.30
N ARG A 28 8.02 0.87 -2.73
CA ARG A 28 9.44 0.58 -2.42
C ARG A 28 10.10 -0.36 -3.41
N ALA A 29 9.33 -1.01 -4.27
CA ALA A 29 9.78 -2.05 -5.17
C ALA A 29 9.99 -1.51 -6.61
N PRO A 30 10.78 -2.22 -7.44
CA PRO A 30 11.03 -1.81 -8.83
C PRO A 30 9.78 -1.87 -9.71
N ARG A 31 9.87 -1.27 -10.91
CA ARG A 31 8.79 -1.27 -11.91
C ARG A 31 8.35 -2.70 -12.22
N GLY A 32 7.03 -2.92 -12.27
CA GLY A 32 6.43 -4.24 -12.49
C GLY A 32 6.08 -4.99 -11.19
N TYR A 33 6.57 -4.54 -10.02
CA TYR A 33 6.12 -5.09 -8.75
C TYR A 33 4.71 -4.59 -8.40
N TYR A 34 3.73 -5.46 -8.58
CA TYR A 34 2.33 -5.17 -8.29
C TYR A 34 1.91 -5.78 -6.95
N LYS A 35 1.64 -4.94 -5.95
CA LYS A 35 1.13 -5.37 -4.64
C LYS A 35 -0.04 -4.50 -4.20
N GLY A 36 -1.19 -5.14 -4.02
CA GLY A 36 -2.42 -4.51 -3.54
C GLY A 36 -2.39 -4.19 -2.04
N LYS A 37 -3.45 -3.49 -1.59
CA LYS A 37 -3.70 -3.14 -0.18
C LYS A 37 -4.91 -3.89 0.40
N ASN A 38 -5.24 -5.04 -0.18
CA ASN A 38 -6.40 -5.86 0.19
C ASN A 38 -7.75 -5.11 0.11
N CYS A 39 -7.81 -4.01 -0.64
CA CYS A 39 -9.08 -3.34 -0.94
C CYS A 39 -9.99 -4.30 -1.72
N LYS A 40 -11.28 -4.31 -1.39
CA LYS A 40 -12.26 -5.15 -2.08
C LYS A 40 -12.42 -4.66 -3.53
N PRO A 41 -12.58 -5.57 -4.50
CA PRO A 41 -12.71 -5.19 -5.91
C PRO A 41 -14.08 -4.55 -6.18
N THR A 42 -14.10 -3.46 -6.94
CA THR A 42 -15.32 -2.75 -7.37
C THR A 42 -15.89 -3.26 -8.70
N GLY A 43 -15.21 -4.22 -9.33
CA GLY A 43 -15.46 -4.65 -10.70
C GLY A 43 -14.53 -5.77 -11.14
N PHE A 44 -14.22 -5.84 -12.43
CA PHE A 44 -13.33 -6.86 -13.01
C PHE A 44 -12.47 -6.32 -14.16
N HIS A 45 -11.36 -7.01 -14.44
CA HIS A 45 -10.50 -6.71 -15.59
C HIS A 45 -11.02 -7.40 -16.85
N THR A 46 -11.03 -6.69 -17.96
CA THR A 46 -11.41 -7.21 -19.28
C THR A 46 -10.25 -7.97 -19.92
N ARG A 47 -10.56 -8.80 -20.94
CA ARG A 47 -9.55 -9.54 -21.72
C ARG A 47 -8.45 -8.64 -22.32
N LYS A 48 -8.79 -7.39 -22.65
CA LYS A 48 -7.86 -6.42 -23.26
C LYS A 48 -7.23 -5.45 -22.24
N GLY A 49 -7.27 -5.76 -20.95
CA GLY A 49 -6.60 -4.99 -19.90
C GLY A 49 -7.33 -3.72 -19.41
N GLY A 50 -8.50 -3.40 -19.97
CA GLY A 50 -9.41 -2.40 -19.37
C GLY A 50 -10.05 -2.91 -18.08
N TYR A 51 -10.69 -2.01 -17.31
CA TYR A 51 -11.42 -2.35 -16.09
C TYR A 51 -12.88 -1.90 -16.19
N VAL A 52 -13.81 -2.78 -15.81
CA VAL A 52 -15.25 -2.48 -15.79
C VAL A 52 -15.72 -2.45 -14.34
N VAL A 53 -16.27 -1.31 -13.92
CA VAL A 53 -16.83 -1.09 -12.58
C VAL A 53 -18.28 -1.60 -12.55
N MET A 54 -18.65 -2.28 -11.47
CA MET A 54 -20.02 -2.76 -11.25
C MET A 54 -20.68 -1.95 -10.14
N GLN A 55 -21.81 -1.30 -10.44
CA GLN A 55 -22.53 -0.45 -9.49
C GLN A 55 -22.93 -1.21 -8.21
N GLU A 56 -23.30 -2.48 -8.34
CA GLU A 56 -23.67 -3.36 -7.23
C GLU A 56 -22.53 -3.62 -6.23
N LYS A 57 -21.27 -3.52 -6.68
CA LYS A 57 -20.08 -3.74 -5.84
C LYS A 57 -19.59 -2.45 -5.20
N LEU A 58 -20.13 -1.30 -5.59
CA LEU A 58 -19.78 -0.03 -5.00
C LEU A 58 -20.51 0.12 -3.65
N PRO A 59 -19.79 0.55 -2.59
CA PRO A 59 -20.44 0.83 -1.32
C PRO A 59 -21.35 2.06 -1.46
N ASN A 60 -22.64 1.88 -1.17
CA ASN A 60 -23.60 2.97 -1.12
C ASN A 60 -23.84 3.35 0.34
N TYR A 61 -23.37 4.53 0.72
CA TYR A 61 -23.57 5.07 2.06
C TYR A 61 -24.86 5.89 2.09
N VAL A 62 -25.85 5.43 2.86
CA VAL A 62 -27.07 6.21 3.13
C VAL A 62 -26.76 7.14 4.28
N VAL A 63 -26.41 8.39 3.95
CA VAL A 63 -26.13 9.44 4.93
C VAL A 63 -27.44 10.13 5.28
N PRO A 64 -27.84 10.18 6.57
CA PRO A 64 -29.05 10.86 6.98
C PRO A 64 -28.88 12.38 6.90
N ASP A 65 -29.98 13.09 6.69
CA ASP A 65 -30.02 14.54 6.89
C ASP A 65 -29.97 14.84 8.40
N LEU A 66 -29.09 15.75 8.79
CA LEU A 66 -28.85 16.15 10.17
C LEU A 66 -29.23 17.62 10.42
N THR A 67 -29.95 18.25 9.49
CA THR A 67 -30.45 19.61 9.67
C THR A 67 -31.27 19.71 10.96
N ASP A 68 -30.95 20.69 11.81
CA ASP A 68 -31.52 20.92 13.15
C ASP A 68 -31.39 19.77 14.16
N PHE A 69 -30.49 18.82 13.92
CA PHE A 69 -30.22 17.72 14.85
C PHE A 69 -29.49 18.21 16.11
N LYS A 70 -30.19 18.24 17.26
CA LYS A 70 -29.59 18.50 18.57
C LYS A 70 -28.84 17.28 19.08
N SER A 71 -27.51 17.35 19.06
CA SER A 71 -26.65 16.33 19.66
C SER A 71 -26.71 16.40 21.19
N HIS A 72 -26.76 15.24 21.84
CA HIS A 72 -26.84 15.10 23.30
C HIS A 72 -25.56 15.51 24.05
N TYR A 73 -24.47 15.83 23.36
CA TYR A 73 -23.16 16.15 23.96
C TYR A 73 -22.83 17.66 23.98
N SER A 74 -23.81 18.55 23.83
CA SER A 74 -23.62 20.00 23.95
C SER A 74 -24.54 20.63 24.99
#